data_AF-A0A945ECV9-F1
#
_entry.id   AF-A0A945ECV9-F1
#
_cell.length_a   1.000
_cell.length_b   1.000
_cell.length_c   1.000
_cell.angle_alpha   90.00
_cell.angle_beta   90.00
_cell.angle_gamma   90.00
#
_symmetry.space_group_name_H-M   'P 1'
#
loop_
_entity.id
_entity.type
_entity.pdbx_description
1 polymer ?
#
loop_
_entity_poly.entity_id
_entity_poly.type
_entity_poly.pdbx_seq_one_letter_code
_entity_poly.pdbx_strand_id
1 'polypeptide(L)' 'MEIDTILELISKALEVETIDSDTLLDSIDEYDSMGILMIMEIFEQNNIDLFPEDFVSLVTVFDLVNTINKR' A
#
# COMPACT_ATOMS: atom_id res chain seq x y z
N MET A 1 -10.34 -3.63 7.53
CA MET A 1 -10.72 -2.30 6.98
C MET A 1 -11.44 -2.54 5.65
N GLU A 2 -12.30 -1.64 5.16
CA GLU A 2 -12.89 -1.83 3.83
C GLU A 2 -11.81 -1.65 2.73
N ILE A 3 -11.90 -2.41 1.64
CA ILE A 3 -10.90 -2.38 0.56
C ILE A 3 -10.77 -0.97 -0.02
N ASP A 4 -11.89 -0.29 -0.25
CA ASP A 4 -11.91 1.07 -0.81
C ASP A 4 -11.14 2.05 0.09
N THR A 5 -11.25 1.92 1.41
CA THR A 5 -10.48 2.73 2.35
C THR A 5 -8.98 2.45 2.26
N ILE A 6 -8.58 1.18 2.11
CA ILE A 6 -7.17 0.80 1.97
C ILE A 6 -6.60 1.39 0.67
N LEU A 7 -7.33 1.27 -0.44
CA LEU A 7 -6.93 1.82 -1.73
C LEU A 7 -6.80 3.35 -1.68
N GLU A 8 -7.71 4.04 -1.00
CA GLU A 8 -7.64 5.49 -0.79
C GLU A 8 -6.38 5.87 0.01
N LEU A 9 -6.07 5.14 1.08
CA LEU A 9 -4.88 5.37 1.90
C LEU A 9 -3.58 5.10 1.14
N ILE A 10 -3.52 4.02 0.35
CA ILE A 10 -2.37 3.72 -0.52
C ILE A 10 -2.20 4.83 -1.56
N SER A 11 -3.28 5.23 -2.23
CA SER A 11 -3.25 6.30 -3.23
C SER A 11 -2.75 7.61 -2.63
N LYS A 12 -3.23 7.94 -1.42
CA LYS A 12 -2.78 9.12 -0.67
C LYS A 12 -1.31 9.04 -0.27
N ALA A 13 -0.82 7.88 0.17
CA ALA A 13 0.58 7.69 0.55
C ALA A 13 1.53 7.81 -0.65
N LEU A 14 1.08 7.36 -1.82
CA LEU A 14 1.83 7.41 -3.08
C LEU A 14 1.59 8.69 -3.89
N GLU A 15 0.79 9.64 -3.38
CA GLU A 15 0.41 10.88 -4.06
C GLU A 15 -0.17 10.67 -5.49
N VAL A 16 -0.88 9.57 -5.71
CA VAL A 16 -1.53 9.24 -6.99
C VAL A 16 -3.05 9.43 -6.90
N GLU A 17 -3.68 9.77 -8.03
CA GLU A 17 -5.12 10.07 -8.05
C GLU A 17 -5.99 8.86 -7.73
N THR A 18 -5.75 7.73 -8.40
CA THR A 18 -6.51 6.50 -8.24
C THR A 18 -5.64 5.29 -8.54
N ILE A 19 -5.83 4.23 -7.76
CA ILE A 19 -5.22 2.93 -7.96
C ILE A 19 -6.31 1.86 -7.93
N ASP A 20 -6.29 0.96 -8.90
CA ASP A 20 -7.09 -0.26 -8.90
C ASP A 20 -6.33 -1.43 -8.25
N SER A 21 -7.07 -2.41 -7.73
CA SER A 21 -6.48 -3.61 -7.11
C SER A 21 -5.58 -4.41 -8.06
N ASP A 22 -5.89 -4.37 -9.35
CA ASP A 22 -5.23 -5.17 -10.37
C ASP A 22 -3.96 -4.49 -10.92
N THR A 23 -3.68 -3.25 -10.48
CA THR A 23 -2.48 -2.50 -10.86
C THR A 23 -1.23 -3.21 -10.35
N LEU A 24 -0.22 -3.32 -11.24
CA LEU A 24 1.09 -3.84 -10.87
C LEU A 24 1.85 -2.78 -10.05
N LEU A 25 2.41 -3.19 -8.92
CA LEU A 25 3.16 -2.27 -8.04
C LEU A 25 4.40 -1.69 -8.73
N ASP A 26 5.04 -2.45 -9.62
CA ASP A 26 6.20 -2.00 -10.40
C ASP A 26 5.87 -0.96 -11.49
N SER A 27 4.59 -0.79 -11.79
CA SER A 27 4.10 0.20 -12.76
C SER A 27 3.76 1.54 -12.13
N ILE A 28 3.79 1.64 -10.79
CA ILE A 28 3.57 2.87 -10.04
C ILE A 28 4.94 3.50 -9.77
N ASP A 29 5.23 4.63 -10.40
CA ASP A 29 6.55 5.29 -10.30
C ASP A 29 6.88 5.67 -8.85
N GLU A 30 5.86 6.00 -8.06
CA GLU A 30 5.97 6.39 -6.65
C GLU A 30 6.11 5.19 -5.70
N TYR A 31 5.91 3.95 -6.17
CA TYR A 31 6.11 2.74 -5.37
C TYR A 31 7.61 2.38 -5.30
N ASP A 32 8.39 3.28 -4.72
CA ASP A 32 9.81 3.11 -4.44
C ASP A 32 10.06 2.94 -2.93
N SER A 33 11.33 3.02 -2.50
CA SER A 33 11.67 2.93 -1.07
C SER A 33 11.04 4.05 -0.24
N MET A 34 10.82 5.24 -0.80
CA MET A 34 10.15 6.34 -0.11
C MET A 34 8.64 6.09 -0.06
N GLY A 35 8.02 5.68 -1.17
CA GLY A 35 6.60 5.34 -1.22
C GLY A 35 6.21 4.25 -0.21
N ILE A 36 7.05 3.21 -0.07
CA ILE A 36 6.87 2.17 0.94
C ILE A 36 6.88 2.76 2.37
N LEU A 37 7.81 3.67 2.67
CA LEU A 37 7.85 4.33 3.98
C LEU A 37 6.61 5.19 4.23
N MET A 38 6.10 5.89 3.22
CA MET A 38 4.86 6.67 3.32
C MET A 38 3.65 5.78 3.58
N ILE A 39 3.59 4.60 2.93
CA ILE A 39 2.55 3.59 3.19
C ILE A 39 2.66 3.10 4.64
N MET A 40 3.86 2.78 5.12
CA MET A 40 4.05 2.36 6.52
C MET A 40 3.57 3.43 7.50
N GLU A 41 3.96 4.70 7.30
CA GLU A 41 3.57 5.81 8.17
C GLU A 41 2.05 6.01 8.20
N ILE A 42 1.37 5.99 7.05
CA ILE A 42 -0.07 6.24 7.01
C ILE A 42 -0.86 5.12 7.71
N PHE A 43 -0.39 3.87 7.61
CA PHE A 43 -1.06 2.73 8.24
C PHE A 43 -0.74 2.63 9.74
N GLU A 44 0.46 3.05 10.19
CA GLU A 44 0.78 3.19 11.61
C GLU A 44 -0.19 4.17 12.31
N GLN A 45 -0.53 5.29 11.65
CA GLN A 45 -1.55 6.23 12.14
C GLN A 45 -2.95 5.63 12.27
N ASN A 46 -3.20 4.51 11.58
CA ASN A 46 -4.44 3.74 11.64
C ASN A 46 -4.32 2.49 12.56
N ASN A 47 -3.27 2.40 13.38
CA ASN A 47 -2.94 1.27 14.26
C ASN A 47 -2.68 -0.04 13.51
N ILE A 48 -2.16 0.04 12.29
CA ILE A 48 -1.72 -1.10 11.49
C ILE A 48 -0.20 -1.02 11.35
N ASP A 49 0.51 -1.90 12.06
CA ASP A 49 1.96 -1.98 12.00
C ASP A 49 2.40 -2.77 10.76
N LEU A 50 3.04 -2.08 9.82
CA LEU A 50 3.68 -2.66 8.64
C LEU A 50 5.19 -2.59 8.80
N PHE A 51 5.88 -3.61 8.30
CA PHE A 51 7.34 -3.70 8.35
C PHE A 51 7.91 -3.90 6.94
N PRO A 52 9.20 -3.57 6.68
CA PRO A 52 9.79 -3.73 5.34
C PRO A 52 9.63 -5.14 4.74
N GLU A 53 9.60 -6.18 5.59
CA GLU A 53 9.40 -7.56 5.17
C GLU A 53 8.01 -7.82 4.56
N ASP A 54 7.00 -7.01 4.89
CA ASP A 54 5.64 -7.12 4.37
C ASP A 54 5.53 -6.75 2.89
N PHE A 55 6.49 -5.99 2.38
CA PHE A 55 6.53 -5.51 1.00
C PHE A 55 7.33 -6.44 0.08
N VAL A 56 7.89 -7.51 0.63
CA VAL A 56 8.70 -8.47 -0.12
C VAL A 56 7.80 -9.37 -0.98
N SER A 57 8.15 -9.48 -2.26
CA SER A 57 7.46 -10.36 -3.22
C SER A 57 6.00 -10.00 -3.50
N LEU A 58 5.58 -8.76 -3.24
CA LEU A 58 4.29 -8.25 -3.71
C LEU A 58 4.38 -7.89 -5.20
N VAL A 59 3.34 -8.23 -5.98
CA VAL A 59 3.29 -7.97 -7.43
C VAL A 59 2.23 -6.94 -7.74
N THR A 60 1.06 -7.08 -7.12
CA THR A 60 -0.12 -6.24 -7.38
C THR A 60 -0.52 -5.45 -6.15
N VAL A 61 -1.29 -4.39 -6.36
CA VAL A 61 -1.93 -3.66 -5.26
C VAL A 61 -2.84 -4.57 -4.46
N PHE A 62 -3.49 -5.55 -5.10
CA PHE A 62 -4.27 -6.56 -4.40
C PHE A 62 -3.43 -7.37 -3.39
N ASP A 63 -2.19 -7.70 -3.70
CA ASP A 63 -1.28 -8.37 -2.77
C ASP A 63 -1.02 -7.49 -1.54
N LEU A 64 -0.76 -6.20 -1.76
CA LEU A 64 -0.55 -5.22 -0.69
C LEU A 64 -1.80 -5.05 0.18
N VAL A 65 -2.99 -4.91 -0.43
CA VAL A 65 -4.27 -4.83 0.28
C VAL A 65 -4.50 -6.08 1.14
N ASN A 66 -4.17 -7.26 0.62
CA ASN A 66 -4.28 -8.51 1.38
C ASN A 66 -3.30 -8.58 2.54
N THR A 67 -2.08 -8.07 2.37
CA THR A 67 -1.09 -7.98 3.45
C THR A 67 -1.60 -7.09 4.58
N ILE A 68 -2.11 -5.90 4.24
CA ILE A 68 -2.67 -4.94 5.21
C ILE A 68 -3.88 -5.53 5.95
N ASN A 69 -4.78 -6.20 5.26
CA ASN A 69 -5.97 -6.82 5.89
C ASN A 69 -5.66 -8.01 6.81
N LYS A 70 -4.46 -8.59 6.75
CA LYS A 70 -4.03 -9.70 7.62
C LYS A 70 -3.39 -9.23 8.93
N ARG A 71 -3.11 -7.92 9.04
CA ARG A 71 -2.59 -7.29 10.26
C ARG A 71 -3.75 -6.93 11.20
#